data_AF-A0A2S9FEJ6-F1
#
_entry.id   AF-A0A2S9FEJ6-F1
#
_cell.length_a   1.000
_cell.length_b   1.000
_cell.length_c   1.000
_cell.angle_alpha   90.00
_cell.angle_beta   90.00
_cell.angle_gamma   90.00
#
_symmetry.space_group_name_H-M   'P 1'
#
loop_
_entity.id
_entity.type
_entity.pdbx_description
1 polymer ?
#
loop_
_entity_poly.entity_id
_entity_poly.type
_entity_poly.pdbx_seq_one_letter_code
_entity_poly.pdbx_strand_id
1 'polypeptide(L)'
;ETLRVEYKGLVADVSVNNIVPSVPPPGFGYPPRAPRYQVFRADVTVTPVKVPTPYAMAITFSFRGVTPTGDAYESRNSDGPDALQHMMQTAQVGQTFTGGVWWDCYRDLVSNVVLVDKISGLRLAQWNVV
;
A
#
# COMPACT_ATOMS: atom_id res chain seq x y z
N GLU A 1 -7.36 -11.68 -2.68
CA GLU A 1 -7.01 -12.68 -1.65
C GLU A 1 -6.66 -11.97 -0.35
N THR A 2 -7.00 -12.56 0.81
CA THR A 2 -6.62 -12.03 2.13
C THR A 2 -5.48 -12.87 2.71
N LEU A 3 -4.40 -12.21 3.14
CA LEU A 3 -3.23 -12.83 3.76
C LEU A 3 -3.07 -12.34 5.19
N ARG A 4 -2.69 -13.24 6.11
CA ARG A 4 -2.26 -12.86 7.46
C ARG A 4 -0.80 -12.46 7.45
N VAL A 5 -0.51 -11.26 7.94
CA VAL A 5 0.83 -10.69 8.03
C VAL A 5 1.24 -10.64 9.50
N GLU A 6 2.38 -11.25 9.83
CA GLU A 6 2.95 -11.26 11.18
C GLU A 6 4.37 -10.72 11.16
N TYR A 7 4.61 -9.60 11.85
CA TYR A 7 5.93 -8.99 11.91
C TYR A 7 6.17 -8.31 13.26
N LYS A 8 7.17 -8.77 14.01
CA LYS A 8 7.62 -8.17 15.27
C LYS A 8 6.49 -7.81 16.26
N GLY A 9 5.49 -8.69 16.38
CA GLY A 9 4.36 -8.52 17.28
C GLY A 9 3.18 -7.71 16.74
N LEU A 10 3.28 -7.20 15.51
CA LEU A 10 2.17 -6.65 14.74
C LEU A 10 1.57 -7.77 13.87
N VAL A 11 0.26 -7.99 14.00
CA VAL A 11 -0.50 -8.99 13.24
C VAL A 11 -1.70 -8.33 12.59
N ALA A 12 -1.91 -8.56 11.29
CA ALA A 12 -3.05 -8.04 10.56
C ALA A 12 -3.47 -8.98 9.43
N ASP A 13 -4.77 -9.04 9.15
CA ASP A 13 -5.27 -9.60 7.90
C ASP A 13 -5.32 -8.49 6.87
N VAL A 14 -4.73 -8.73 5.70
CA VAL A 14 -4.59 -7.73 4.64
C VAL A 14 -5.06 -8.32 3.33
N SER A 15 -5.90 -7.57 2.61
CA SER A 15 -6.24 -7.87 1.23
C SER A 15 -5.94 -6.66 0.35
N VAL A 16 -5.49 -6.94 -0.87
CA VAL A 16 -5.22 -5.93 -1.89
C VAL A 16 -6.04 -6.28 -3.13
N ASN A 17 -6.83 -5.33 -3.60
CA ASN A 17 -7.75 -5.50 -4.72
C ASN A 17 -7.70 -4.25 -5.62
N ASN A 18 -8.38 -4.30 -6.77
CA ASN A 18 -8.52 -3.17 -7.70
C ASN A 18 -7.20 -2.47 -8.02
N ILE A 19 -6.18 -3.25 -8.40
CA ILE A 19 -4.88 -2.71 -8.83
C ILE A 19 -5.04 -2.21 -10.27
N VAL A 20 -5.40 -0.94 -10.43
CA VAL A 20 -5.81 -0.38 -11.73
C VAL A 20 -5.28 1.04 -11.96
N PRO A 21 -5.24 1.52 -13.22
CA PRO A 21 -5.01 2.93 -13.52
C PRO A 21 -5.95 3.85 -12.73
N SER A 22 -5.41 4.99 -12.25
CA SER A 22 -6.15 6.02 -11.53
C SER A 22 -5.70 7.41 -11.98
N VAL A 23 -6.56 8.40 -11.77
CA VAL A 23 -6.09 9.80 -11.75
C VAL A 23 -5.19 10.03 -10.52
N PRO A 24 -4.25 10.99 -10.56
CA PRO A 24 -3.50 11.39 -9.37
C PRO A 24 -4.45 11.87 -8.26
N PRO A 25 -4.31 11.37 -7.03
CA PRO A 25 -5.14 11.82 -5.92
C PRO A 25 -4.69 13.21 -5.42
N PRO A 26 -5.49 13.90 -4.56
CA PRO A 26 -5.03 15.09 -3.86
C PRO A 26 -3.73 14.82 -3.10
N GLY A 27 -2.83 15.81 -3.04
CA GLY A 27 -1.55 15.67 -2.32
C GLY A 27 -0.49 14.78 -2.97
N PHE A 28 -0.75 14.21 -4.16
CA PHE A 28 0.20 13.32 -4.85
C PHE A 28 1.55 13.99 -5.16
N GLY A 29 1.58 15.32 -5.18
CA GLY A 29 2.77 16.15 -5.37
C GLY A 29 3.08 16.36 -6.84
N TYR A 30 4.31 16.06 -7.25
CA TYR A 30 4.77 16.21 -8.64
C TYR A 30 3.87 15.44 -9.61
N PRO A 31 3.67 15.98 -10.83
CA PRO A 31 2.91 15.29 -11.86
C PRO A 31 3.56 13.94 -12.20
N PRO A 32 2.77 12.97 -12.70
CA PRO A 32 3.28 11.66 -13.13
C PRO A 32 4.46 11.81 -14.08
N ARG A 33 5.47 10.95 -13.96
CA ARG A 33 6.74 11.13 -14.67
C ARG A 33 6.75 10.45 -16.03
N ALA A 34 7.55 11.03 -16.93
CA ALA A 34 7.94 10.38 -18.17
C ALA A 34 8.66 9.04 -17.90
N PRO A 35 8.61 8.08 -18.84
CA PRO A 35 7.93 8.14 -20.14
C PRO A 35 6.42 7.86 -20.11
N ARG A 36 5.87 7.25 -19.06
CA ARG A 36 4.51 6.69 -19.11
C ARG A 36 3.41 7.62 -18.57
N TYR A 37 3.74 8.55 -17.68
CA TYR A 37 2.77 9.51 -17.12
C TYR A 37 1.52 8.86 -16.49
N GLN A 38 1.67 7.70 -15.87
CA GLN A 38 0.55 6.88 -15.41
C GLN A 38 0.55 6.71 -13.90
N VAL A 39 -0.58 6.97 -13.25
CA VAL A 39 -0.79 6.63 -11.83
C VAL A 39 -1.59 5.34 -11.75
N PHE A 40 -1.21 4.47 -10.81
CA PHE A 40 -2.00 3.31 -10.40
C PHE A 40 -2.48 3.48 -8.97
N ARG A 41 -3.61 2.85 -8.67
CA ARG A 41 -4.17 2.73 -7.33
C ARG A 41 -4.39 1.25 -7.01
N ALA A 42 -4.31 0.88 -5.75
CA ALA A 42 -4.94 -0.33 -5.23
C ALA A 42 -5.82 -0.01 -4.02
N ASP A 43 -6.90 -0.77 -3.86
CA ASP A 43 -7.72 -0.79 -2.66
C ASP A 43 -7.13 -1.80 -1.67
N VAL A 44 -6.70 -1.33 -0.52
CA VAL A 44 -6.14 -2.15 0.55
C VAL A 44 -7.11 -2.18 1.72
N THR A 45 -7.56 -3.37 2.09
CA THR A 45 -8.35 -3.61 3.30
C THR A 45 -7.48 -4.25 4.36
N VAL A 46 -7.49 -3.69 5.55
CA VAL A 46 -6.72 -4.17 6.71
C VAL A 46 -7.65 -4.42 7.88
N THR A 47 -7.53 -5.58 8.50
CA THR A 47 -8.14 -5.90 9.80
C THR A 47 -7.00 -6.17 10.80
N PRO A 48 -6.72 -5.22 11.72
CA PRO A 48 -5.73 -5.42 12.75
C PRO A 48 -6.13 -6.54 13.72
N VAL A 49 -5.22 -7.48 13.96
CA VAL A 49 -5.41 -8.59 14.93
C VAL A 49 -4.59 -8.33 16.20
N LYS A 50 -3.39 -7.80 16.05
CA LYS A 50 -2.52 -7.38 17.16
C LYS A 50 -1.73 -6.15 16.75
N VAL A 51 -1.82 -5.07 17.52
CA VAL A 51 -1.08 -3.83 17.26
C VAL A 51 -0.49 -3.31 18.57
N PRO A 52 0.83 -3.11 18.67
CA PRO A 52 1.45 -2.66 19.91
C PRO A 52 1.07 -1.22 20.26
N THR A 53 0.89 -0.35 19.26
CA THR A 53 0.41 1.03 19.41
C THR A 53 -0.41 1.43 18.17
N PRO A 54 -1.38 2.36 18.25
CA PRO A 54 -2.28 2.65 17.12
C PRO A 54 -1.59 3.08 15.82
N TYR A 55 -0.45 3.76 15.92
CA TYR A 55 0.33 4.25 14.77
C TYR A 55 1.39 3.25 14.27
N ALA A 56 1.55 2.10 14.92
CA ALA A 56 2.59 1.12 14.58
C ALA A 56 2.48 0.64 13.13
N MET A 57 1.26 0.46 12.61
CA MET A 57 1.05 0.11 11.20
C MET A 57 1.58 1.20 10.27
N ALA A 58 1.25 2.47 10.51
CA ALA A 58 1.64 3.58 9.63
C ALA A 58 3.16 3.78 9.50
N ILE A 59 3.92 3.41 10.54
CA ILE A 59 5.38 3.50 10.53
C ILE A 59 6.07 2.22 10.03
N THR A 60 5.35 1.09 10.00
CA THR A 60 5.91 -0.22 9.64
C THR A 60 5.52 -0.63 8.22
N PHE A 61 4.28 -0.48 7.82
CA PHE A 61 3.77 -0.99 6.55
C PHE A 61 4.00 0.01 5.40
N SER A 62 4.57 -0.48 4.31
CA SER A 62 4.63 0.20 3.02
C SER A 62 4.22 -0.76 1.91
N PHE A 63 3.34 -0.32 1.01
CA PHE A 63 2.82 -1.13 -0.09
C PHE A 63 3.46 -0.67 -1.39
N ARG A 64 4.35 -1.49 -1.95
CA ARG A 64 5.06 -1.19 -3.21
C ARG A 64 4.34 -1.81 -4.39
N GLY A 65 4.15 -1.02 -5.45
CA GLY A 65 3.71 -1.52 -6.75
C GLY A 65 4.93 -2.04 -7.51
N VAL A 66 4.96 -3.31 -7.84
CA VAL A 66 6.11 -3.95 -8.50
C VAL A 66 5.73 -4.33 -9.93
N THR A 67 6.67 -4.12 -10.85
CA THR A 67 6.52 -4.43 -12.28
C THR A 67 6.87 -5.88 -12.58
N PRO A 68 6.49 -6.42 -13.76
CA PRO A 68 6.89 -7.77 -14.17
C PRO A 68 8.41 -8.00 -14.21
N THR A 69 9.17 -6.91 -14.41
CA THR A 69 10.63 -6.89 -14.49
C THR A 69 11.30 -6.74 -13.12
N GLY A 70 10.52 -6.57 -12.04
CA GLY A 70 11.02 -6.47 -10.67
C GLY A 70 11.36 -5.05 -10.21
N ASP A 71 11.10 -4.02 -11.00
CA ASP A 71 11.20 -2.62 -10.55
C ASP A 71 10.08 -2.35 -9.54
N ALA A 72 10.40 -1.64 -8.45
CA ALA A 72 9.44 -1.34 -7.38
C ALA A 72 9.18 0.16 -7.25
N TYR A 73 7.92 0.55 -7.33
CA TYR A 73 7.44 1.90 -7.07
C TYR A 73 7.06 2.07 -5.60
N GLU A 74 7.59 3.10 -4.95
CA GLU A 74 7.17 3.47 -3.61
C GLU A 74 5.75 4.04 -3.62
N SER A 75 4.95 3.65 -2.62
CA SER A 75 3.65 4.28 -2.41
C SER A 75 3.82 5.77 -2.18
N ARG A 76 3.00 6.56 -2.84
CA ARG A 76 2.95 8.01 -2.70
C ARG A 76 1.94 8.39 -1.62
N ASN A 77 2.29 9.43 -0.86
CA ASN A 77 1.33 10.05 0.05
C ASN A 77 0.17 10.64 -0.76
N SER A 78 -0.97 10.77 -0.09
CA SER A 78 -2.14 11.47 -0.61
C SER A 78 -2.84 12.19 0.53
N ASP A 79 -3.40 13.35 0.21
CA ASP A 79 -4.30 14.12 1.07
C ASP A 79 -5.77 13.73 0.84
N GLY A 80 -6.02 12.70 0.03
CA GLY A 80 -7.35 12.14 -0.19
C GLY A 80 -7.90 11.55 1.11
N PRO A 81 -9.20 11.73 1.40
CA PRO A 81 -9.80 11.23 2.64
C PRO A 81 -9.77 9.70 2.74
N ASP A 82 -9.63 9.00 1.61
CA ASP A 82 -9.53 7.55 1.52
C ASP A 82 -8.08 7.04 1.53
N ALA A 83 -7.08 7.90 1.74
CA ALA A 83 -5.69 7.45 1.76
C ALA A 83 -5.43 6.50 2.95
N LEU A 84 -4.95 5.30 2.65
CA LEU A 84 -4.73 4.24 3.65
C LEU A 84 -3.86 4.71 4.82
N GLN A 85 -2.89 5.60 4.54
CA GLN A 85 -1.99 6.15 5.54
C GLN A 85 -2.72 6.81 6.72
N HIS A 86 -3.88 7.45 6.49
CA HIS A 86 -4.65 8.09 7.55
C HIS A 86 -5.28 7.06 8.48
N MET A 87 -5.85 6.00 7.92
CA MET A 87 -6.49 4.93 8.70
C MET A 87 -5.46 4.14 9.52
N MET A 88 -4.28 3.90 8.97
CA MET A 88 -3.20 3.19 9.67
C MET A 88 -2.59 3.96 10.84
N GLN A 89 -2.79 5.28 10.93
CA GLN A 89 -2.28 6.09 12.06
C GLN A 89 -3.06 5.86 13.35
N THR A 90 -4.32 5.43 13.22
CA THR A 90 -5.26 5.25 14.32
C THR A 90 -5.77 3.81 14.39
N ALA A 91 -4.99 2.83 13.93
CA ALA A 91 -5.44 1.45 13.79
C ALA A 91 -5.79 0.83 15.16
N GLN A 92 -6.96 0.20 15.25
CA GLN A 92 -7.43 -0.50 16.44
C GLN A 92 -7.67 -1.98 16.15
N VAL A 93 -7.39 -2.85 17.13
CA VAL A 93 -7.65 -4.30 17.00
C VAL A 93 -9.11 -4.56 16.70
N GLY A 94 -9.39 -5.36 15.67
CA GLY A 94 -10.74 -5.70 15.19
C GLY A 94 -11.38 -4.65 14.28
N GLN A 95 -10.84 -3.42 14.21
CA GLN A 95 -11.38 -2.38 13.33
C GLN A 95 -10.92 -2.60 11.90
N THR A 96 -11.82 -3.10 11.05
CA THR A 96 -11.54 -3.23 9.61
C THR A 96 -11.67 -1.87 8.92
N PHE A 97 -10.67 -1.51 8.12
CA PHE A 97 -10.70 -0.30 7.29
C PHE A 97 -10.15 -0.59 5.90
N THR A 98 -10.62 0.20 4.92
CA THR A 98 -10.17 0.14 3.53
C THR A 98 -9.68 1.52 3.10
N GLY A 99 -8.58 1.57 2.35
CA GLY A 99 -8.07 2.81 1.79
C GLY A 99 -7.23 2.58 0.55
N GLY A 100 -6.99 3.67 -0.19
CA GLY A 100 -6.20 3.69 -1.39
C GLY A 100 -4.70 3.76 -1.09
N VAL A 101 -3.91 3.12 -1.96
CA VAL A 101 -2.47 3.31 -2.11
C VAL A 101 -2.19 3.64 -3.58
N TRP A 102 -1.35 4.64 -3.84
CA TRP A 102 -1.05 5.10 -5.20
C TRP A 102 0.43 5.04 -5.54
N TRP A 103 0.74 4.83 -6.82
CA TRP A 103 2.10 4.79 -7.36
C TRP A 103 2.22 5.59 -8.66
N ASP A 104 3.34 6.28 -8.83
CA ASP A 104 3.75 6.88 -10.12
C ASP A 104 4.45 5.80 -10.97
N CYS A 105 3.71 5.21 -11.90
CA CYS A 105 4.14 4.11 -12.75
C CYS A 105 4.81 4.68 -14.00
N TYR A 106 6.07 5.06 -13.87
CA TYR A 106 6.78 5.77 -14.94
C TYR A 106 7.37 4.85 -16.02
N ARG A 107 7.61 3.55 -15.74
CA ARG A 107 8.28 2.61 -16.67
C ARG A 107 7.33 1.52 -17.15
N ASP A 108 6.93 0.61 -16.26
CA ASP A 108 6.03 -0.51 -16.52
C ASP A 108 4.80 -0.45 -15.60
N LEU A 109 3.78 -1.23 -15.92
CA LEU A 109 2.57 -1.31 -15.10
C LEU A 109 2.81 -2.22 -13.89
N VAL A 110 2.09 -1.95 -12.80
CA VAL A 110 2.13 -2.79 -11.60
C VAL A 110 1.54 -4.17 -11.94
N SER A 111 2.30 -5.24 -11.70
CA SER A 111 1.87 -6.63 -11.82
C SER A 111 1.59 -7.29 -10.48
N ASN A 112 2.14 -6.73 -9.40
CA ASN A 112 1.90 -7.22 -8.05
C ASN A 112 2.15 -6.11 -7.03
N VAL A 113 1.46 -6.20 -5.91
CA VAL A 113 1.66 -5.33 -4.75
C VAL A 113 2.41 -6.11 -3.69
N VAL A 114 3.47 -5.53 -3.16
CA VAL A 114 4.30 -6.13 -2.12
C VAL A 114 4.22 -5.28 -0.88
N LEU A 115 3.77 -5.87 0.22
CA LEU A 115 3.87 -5.25 1.54
C LEU A 115 5.30 -5.47 2.06
N VAL A 116 5.96 -4.39 2.44
CA VAL A 116 7.29 -4.39 3.04
C VAL A 116 7.30 -3.67 4.38
N ASP A 117 8.27 -4.01 5.22
CA ASP A 117 8.68 -3.16 6.33
C ASP A 117 9.32 -1.88 5.79
N LYS A 118 8.80 -0.72 6.19
CA LYS A 118 9.21 0.60 5.70
C LYS A 118 10.65 0.94 6.06
N ILE A 119 11.18 0.38 7.15
CA ILE A 119 12.54 0.66 7.62
C ILE A 119 13.55 -0.27 6.93
N SER A 120 13.36 -1.59 7.03
CA SER A 120 14.33 -2.56 6.50
C SER A 120 14.13 -2.91 5.03
N GLY A 121 12.95 -2.65 4.47
CA GLY A 121 12.55 -3.13 3.15
C GLY A 121 12.23 -4.62 3.09
N LEU A 122 12.18 -5.33 4.23
CA LEU A 122 11.87 -6.76 4.28
C LEU A 122 10.47 -7.01 3.70
N ARG A 123 10.36 -7.96 2.77
CA ARG A 123 9.07 -8.42 2.24
C ARG A 123 8.28 -9.15 3.31
N LEU A 124 7.05 -8.69 3.56
CA LEU A 124 6.12 -9.29 4.52
C LEU A 124 5.02 -10.10 3.82
N ALA A 125 4.49 -9.62 2.69
CA ALA A 125 3.47 -10.30 1.90
C ALA A 125 3.42 -9.80 0.44
N GLN A 126 2.74 -10.52 -0.45
CA GLN A 126 2.59 -10.17 -1.86
C GLN A 126 1.23 -10.59 -2.40
N TRP A 127 0.64 -9.74 -3.24
CA TRP A 127 -0.60 -9.99 -3.98
C TRP A 127 -0.32 -9.74 -5.46
N ASN A 128 -0.61 -10.74 -6.30
CA ASN A 128 -0.45 -10.62 -7.75
C ASN A 128 -1.73 -10.06 -8.37
N VAL A 129 -1.58 -9.25 -9.41
CA VAL A 129 -2.69 -8.85 -10.29
C VAL A 129 -3.15 -10.11 -11.01
N VAL A 130 -4.45 -10.41 -10.94
CA VAL A 130 -5.11 -11.52 -11.64
C VAL A 130 -5.67 -11.04 -12.96
#